data_AF-A0A3B8LBP5-F1
#
_entry.id   AF-A0A3B8LBP5-F1
#
_cell.length_a   1.000
_cell.length_b   1.000
_cell.length_c   1.000
_cell.angle_alpha   90.00
_cell.angle_beta   90.00
_cell.angle_gamma   90.00
#
_symmetry.space_group_name_H-M   'P 1'
#
loop_
_entity.id
_entity.type
_entity.pdbx_description
1 polymer ?
#
loop_
_entity_poly.entity_id
_entity_poly.type
_entity_poly.pdbx_seq_one_letter_code
_entity_poly.pdbx_strand_id
1 'polypeptide(L)'
;MSIVKLSSPSMILILEYMLSGAPLKLLKSNDLTTPMISRLQTVLDALRSSRELSSTPLTPEKEKEIRKILRVLDQIHDNRYRSLSLLLQLAENAVTDEDYKSRISSVEEELFPFGLSIVRMKWVDEAGEAQRLGKQLEDKDVQALLSGIKLTTKEGELTALEIAKEIVTTGQKMSDKLLELVSLDETGGFTLETKARRRFSKVYTRLVDIAQFEWEEQPKNIEVITKAFKEQVAQIPTKKEEEESIPQSSSIF
;
A
#
# COMPACT_ATOMS: atom_id res chain seq x y z
N MET A 1 -6.88 -0.07 -8.23
CA MET A 1 -7.19 1.12 -7.39
C MET A 1 -7.58 0.65 -5.99
N SER A 2 -7.03 1.26 -4.94
CA SER A 2 -7.14 0.73 -3.58
C SER A 2 -8.44 1.15 -2.88
N ILE A 3 -9.24 0.16 -2.46
CA ILE A 3 -10.45 0.32 -1.62
C ILE A 3 -10.16 1.14 -0.34
N VAL A 4 -8.89 1.21 0.07
CA VAL A 4 -8.37 1.96 1.22
C VAL A 4 -8.73 3.46 1.18
N LYS A 5 -8.98 4.04 0.00
CA LYS A 5 -9.29 5.47 -0.14
C LYS A 5 -10.77 5.85 0.09
N LEU A 6 -11.70 4.88 0.19
CA LEU A 6 -13.12 5.17 0.43
C LEU A 6 -13.39 5.57 1.88
N SER A 7 -14.23 6.60 2.09
CA SER A 7 -14.69 7.00 3.42
C SER A 7 -15.78 6.05 3.94
N SER A 8 -15.95 5.95 5.27
CA SER A 8 -17.01 5.12 5.87
C SER A 8 -18.42 5.47 5.37
N PRO A 9 -18.81 6.76 5.20
CA PRO A 9 -20.07 7.11 4.54
C PRO A 9 -20.20 6.56 3.12
N SER A 10 -19.11 6.57 2.33
CA SER A 10 -19.09 6.00 0.98
C SER A 10 -19.29 4.49 1.01
N MET A 11 -18.62 3.81 1.95
CA MET A 11 -18.77 2.36 2.15
C MET A 11 -20.19 1.97 2.59
N ILE A 12 -20.80 2.76 3.49
CA ILE A 12 -22.21 2.58 3.91
C ILE A 12 -23.13 2.72 2.71
N LEU A 13 -22.98 3.78 1.89
CA LEU A 13 -23.80 4.00 0.70
C LEU A 13 -23.69 2.85 -0.30
N ILE A 14 -22.48 2.34 -0.52
CA ILE A 14 -22.25 1.18 -1.39
C ILE A 14 -22.99 -0.05 -0.86
N LEU A 15 -22.88 -0.34 0.44
CA LEU A 15 -23.58 -1.47 1.06
C LEU A 15 -25.09 -1.30 1.02
N GLU A 16 -25.62 -0.11 1.30
CA GLU A 16 -27.06 0.19 1.20
C GLU A 16 -27.59 0.00 -0.22
N TYR A 17 -26.81 0.41 -1.23
CA TYR A 17 -27.12 0.17 -2.63
C TYR A 17 -27.15 -1.33 -2.96
N MET A 18 -26.14 -2.10 -2.53
CA MET A 18 -26.08 -3.54 -2.78
C MET A 18 -27.16 -4.34 -2.04
N LEU A 19 -27.52 -3.89 -0.84
CA LEU A 19 -28.54 -4.49 0.03
C LEU A 19 -29.94 -3.93 -0.24
N SER A 20 -30.16 -3.26 -1.38
CA SER A 20 -31.47 -2.77 -1.79
C SER A 20 -31.70 -2.95 -3.30
N GLY A 21 -32.95 -2.75 -3.72
CA GLY A 21 -33.32 -2.63 -5.13
C GLY A 21 -32.92 -3.82 -6.02
N ALA A 22 -32.45 -3.50 -7.23
CA ALA A 22 -32.04 -4.48 -8.24
C ALA A 22 -30.78 -5.28 -7.87
N PRO A 23 -29.70 -4.68 -7.30
CA PRO A 23 -28.53 -5.43 -6.83
C PRO A 23 -28.88 -6.55 -5.85
N LEU A 24 -29.72 -6.28 -4.84
CA LEU A 24 -30.12 -7.30 -3.87
C LEU A 24 -30.87 -8.47 -4.54
N LYS A 25 -31.74 -8.18 -5.51
CA LYS A 25 -32.45 -9.23 -6.26
C LYS A 25 -31.49 -10.12 -7.04
N LEU A 26 -30.49 -9.54 -7.68
CA LEU A 26 -29.44 -10.28 -8.38
C LEU A 26 -28.63 -11.16 -7.41
N LEU A 27 -28.21 -10.60 -6.27
CA LEU A 27 -27.46 -11.35 -5.26
C LEU A 27 -28.25 -12.53 -4.68
N LYS A 28 -29.58 -12.42 -4.58
CA LYS A 28 -30.48 -13.50 -4.13
C LYS A 28 -30.79 -14.54 -5.20
N SER A 29 -30.65 -14.19 -6.48
CA SER A 29 -30.93 -15.12 -7.59
C SER A 29 -29.83 -16.16 -7.82
N ASN A 30 -28.73 -16.08 -7.05
CA ASN A 30 -27.60 -16.97 -7.21
C ASN A 30 -27.12 -17.54 -5.87
N ASP A 31 -26.90 -18.86 -5.84
CA ASP A 31 -26.58 -19.61 -4.64
C ASP A 31 -25.17 -19.28 -4.08
N LEU A 32 -24.23 -18.85 -4.93
CA LEU A 32 -22.88 -18.49 -4.50
C LEU A 32 -22.82 -17.08 -3.88
N THR A 33 -23.64 -16.15 -4.38
CA THR A 33 -23.69 -14.78 -3.85
C THR A 33 -24.66 -14.61 -2.69
N THR A 34 -25.69 -15.46 -2.58
CA THR A 34 -26.71 -15.37 -1.52
C THR A 34 -26.13 -15.39 -0.10
N PRO A 35 -25.17 -16.26 0.25
CA PRO A 35 -24.53 -16.28 1.57
C PRO A 35 -23.77 -14.98 1.91
N MET A 36 -23.37 -14.20 0.90
CA MET A 36 -22.64 -12.94 1.11
C MET A 36 -23.56 -11.83 1.62
N ILE A 37 -24.87 -11.92 1.41
CA ILE A 37 -25.85 -10.90 1.83
C ILE A 37 -25.80 -10.70 3.35
N SER A 38 -25.78 -11.78 4.14
CA SER A 38 -25.71 -11.70 5.59
C SER A 38 -24.40 -11.07 6.08
N ARG A 39 -23.29 -11.36 5.38
CA ARG A 39 -21.97 -10.77 5.66
C ARG A 39 -21.94 -9.28 5.34
N LEU A 40 -22.52 -8.87 4.21
CA LEU A 40 -22.66 -7.46 3.85
C LEU A 40 -23.50 -6.71 4.90
N GLN A 41 -24.62 -7.29 5.35
CA GLN A 41 -25.47 -6.70 6.39
C GLN A 41 -24.69 -6.51 7.70
N THR A 42 -23.95 -7.54 8.13
CA THR A 42 -23.10 -7.47 9.34
C THR A 42 -22.08 -6.33 9.27
N VAL A 43 -21.50 -6.10 8.08
CA VAL A 43 -20.55 -5.00 7.87
C VAL A 43 -21.25 -3.64 7.86
N LEU A 44 -22.43 -3.54 7.24
CA LEU A 44 -23.23 -2.31 7.22
C LEU A 44 -23.60 -1.88 8.64
N ASP A 45 -24.07 -2.82 9.46
CA ASP A 45 -24.44 -2.55 10.85
C ASP A 45 -23.20 -2.13 11.66
N ALA A 46 -22.07 -2.82 11.49
CA ALA A 46 -20.81 -2.44 12.14
C ALA A 46 -20.33 -1.03 11.74
N LEU A 47 -20.45 -0.66 10.47
CA LEU A 47 -20.09 0.68 9.99
C LEU A 47 -21.02 1.76 10.58
N ARG A 48 -22.33 1.50 10.64
CA ARG A 48 -23.31 2.42 11.25
C ARG A 48 -23.07 2.60 12.75
N SER A 49 -22.91 1.51 13.49
CA SER A 49 -22.62 1.56 14.93
C SER A 49 -21.28 2.25 15.23
N SER A 50 -20.29 2.11 14.35
CA SER A 50 -19.03 2.82 14.51
C SER A 50 -19.11 4.33 14.28
N ARG A 51 -20.20 4.82 13.66
CA ARG A 51 -20.46 6.26 13.43
C ARG A 51 -21.12 6.94 14.62
N GLU A 52 -21.85 6.17 15.43
CA GLU A 52 -22.52 6.65 16.66
C GLU A 52 -21.56 6.69 17.87
N LEU A 53 -20.50 5.89 17.82
CA LEU A 53 -19.39 5.91 18.76
C LEU A 53 -18.29 6.79 18.17
N SER A 54 -18.28 8.08 18.51
CA SER A 54 -17.19 8.98 18.14
C SER A 54 -15.84 8.34 18.46
N SER A 55 -15.10 7.95 17.41
CA SER A 55 -13.71 7.52 17.53
C SER A 55 -12.96 8.61 18.29
N THR A 56 -12.47 8.32 19.48
CA THR A 56 -11.73 9.29 20.28
C THR A 56 -10.51 9.73 19.45
N PRO A 57 -10.41 11.01 19.03
CA PRO A 57 -9.21 11.48 18.37
C PRO A 57 -8.03 11.28 19.33
N LEU A 58 -6.87 10.90 18.80
CA LEU A 58 -5.62 10.89 19.58
C LEU A 58 -5.46 12.24 20.28
N THR A 59 -4.95 12.24 21.51
CA THR A 59 -4.54 13.51 22.12
C THR A 59 -3.48 14.18 21.25
N PRO A 60 -3.50 15.52 21.09
CA PRO A 60 -2.50 16.24 20.30
C PRO A 60 -1.05 15.90 20.68
N GLU A 61 -0.82 15.59 21.95
CA GLU A 61 0.48 15.17 22.49
C GLU A 61 0.91 13.81 21.93
N LYS A 62 -0.01 12.84 21.87
CA LYS A 62 0.29 11.50 21.35
C LYS A 62 0.50 11.51 19.84
N GLU A 63 -0.29 12.29 19.10
CA GLU A 63 -0.09 12.49 17.67
C GLU A 63 1.29 13.10 17.40
N LYS A 64 1.69 14.12 18.16
CA LYS A 64 3.00 14.77 18.05
C LYS A 64 4.14 13.80 18.34
N GLU A 65 4.00 12.93 19.34
CA GLU A 65 4.98 11.89 19.67
C GLU A 65 5.15 10.91 18.50
N ILE A 66 4.05 10.38 17.96
CA ILE A 66 4.10 9.42 16.85
C ILE A 66 4.71 10.05 15.60
N ARG A 67 4.35 11.30 15.27
CA ARG A 67 4.95 12.05 14.15
C ARG A 67 6.44 12.29 14.35
N LYS A 68 6.90 12.49 15.58
CA LYS A 68 8.35 12.61 15.89
C LYS A 68 9.07 11.29 15.59
N ILE A 69 8.49 10.16 15.99
CA ILE A 69 9.06 8.84 15.70
C ILE A 69 9.11 8.58 14.19
N LEU A 70 8.02 8.89 13.46
CA LEU A 70 7.97 8.72 12.01
C LEU A 70 9.06 9.50 11.29
N ARG A 71 9.35 10.75 11.69
CA ARG A 71 10.48 11.52 11.12
C ARG A 71 11.84 10.88 11.35
N VAL A 72 12.04 10.23 12.49
CA VAL A 72 13.31 9.53 12.78
C VAL A 72 13.43 8.28 11.90
N LEU A 73 12.34 7.52 11.76
CA LEU A 73 12.30 6.32 10.92
C LEU A 73 12.50 6.67 9.44
N ASP A 74 11.84 7.72 8.97
CA ASP A 74 12.00 8.31 7.64
C ASP A 74 13.47 8.64 7.36
N GLN A 75 14.14 9.37 8.25
CA GLN A 75 15.56 9.68 8.08
C GLN A 75 16.48 8.44 8.06
N ILE A 76 16.16 7.41 8.85
CA ILE A 76 16.90 6.14 8.83
C ILE A 76 16.67 5.43 7.48
N HIS A 77 15.42 5.31 7.05
CA HIS A 77 15.03 4.69 5.79
C HIS A 77 15.73 5.36 4.60
N ASP A 78 15.66 6.68 4.54
CA ASP A 78 16.35 7.54 3.58
C ASP A 78 17.85 7.30 3.50
N ASN A 79 18.52 7.31 4.65
CA ASN A 79 19.96 7.12 4.71
C ASN A 79 20.35 5.73 4.22
N ARG A 80 19.61 4.70 4.64
CA ARG A 80 19.89 3.31 4.24
C ARG A 80 19.63 3.08 2.76
N TYR A 81 18.57 3.67 2.22
CA TYR A 81 18.27 3.57 0.79
C TYR A 81 19.37 4.21 -0.06
N ARG A 82 19.84 5.42 0.32
CA ARG A 82 20.98 6.07 -0.32
C ARG A 82 22.27 5.27 -0.17
N SER A 83 22.55 4.72 1.02
CA SER A 83 23.73 3.89 1.26
C SER A 83 23.73 2.63 0.41
N LEU A 84 22.58 1.95 0.29
CA LEU A 84 22.48 0.74 -0.53
C LEU A 84 22.68 1.05 -2.02
N SER A 85 22.00 2.08 -2.54
CA SER A 85 22.19 2.51 -3.94
C SER A 85 23.64 2.88 -4.23
N LEU A 86 24.28 3.68 -3.36
CA LEU A 86 25.69 4.02 -3.52
C LEU A 86 26.59 2.77 -3.47
N LEU A 87 26.32 1.83 -2.57
CA LEU A 87 27.12 0.62 -2.45
C LEU A 87 27.01 -0.29 -3.69
N LEU A 88 25.81 -0.41 -4.27
CA LEU A 88 25.61 -1.15 -5.52
C LEU A 88 26.36 -0.47 -6.68
N GLN A 89 26.24 0.85 -6.82
CA GLN A 89 26.96 1.62 -7.84
C GLN A 89 28.48 1.50 -7.70
N LEU A 90 29.01 1.55 -6.46
CA LEU A 90 30.44 1.35 -6.22
C LEU A 90 30.88 -0.07 -6.57
N ALA A 91 30.06 -1.08 -6.25
CA ALA A 91 30.36 -2.48 -6.58
C ALA A 91 30.36 -2.71 -8.10
N GLU A 92 29.39 -2.14 -8.82
CA GLU A 92 29.32 -2.19 -10.28
C GLU A 92 30.56 -1.56 -10.93
N ASN A 93 30.94 -0.36 -10.47
CA ASN A 93 32.09 0.38 -11.00
C ASN A 93 33.44 -0.26 -10.66
N ALA A 94 33.52 -1.06 -9.59
CA ALA A 94 34.76 -1.70 -9.14
C ALA A 94 35.07 -3.02 -9.85
N VAL A 95 34.09 -3.63 -10.54
CA VAL A 95 34.23 -4.95 -11.16
C VAL A 95 34.58 -4.82 -12.65
N THR A 96 35.43 -5.71 -13.16
CA THR A 96 35.80 -5.78 -14.59
C THR A 96 35.02 -6.86 -15.36
N ASP A 97 34.35 -7.75 -14.65
CA ASP A 97 33.47 -8.78 -15.21
C ASP A 97 32.12 -8.17 -15.63
N GLU A 98 31.84 -8.20 -16.93
CA GLU A 98 30.63 -7.64 -17.52
C GLU A 98 29.37 -8.44 -17.16
N ASP A 99 29.47 -9.75 -16.95
CA ASP A 99 28.32 -10.57 -16.53
C ASP A 99 27.93 -10.23 -15.09
N TYR A 100 28.92 -10.01 -14.21
CA TYR A 100 28.68 -9.62 -12.83
C TYR A 100 28.13 -8.19 -12.72
N LYS A 101 28.61 -7.25 -13.54
CA LYS A 101 28.03 -5.90 -13.67
C LYS A 101 26.56 -5.95 -14.07
N SER A 102 26.24 -6.70 -15.13
CA SER A 102 24.87 -6.82 -15.62
C SER A 102 23.92 -7.36 -14.54
N ARG A 103 24.40 -8.31 -13.73
CA ARG A 103 23.65 -8.82 -12.56
C ARG A 103 23.42 -7.76 -11.48
N ILE A 104 24.42 -6.93 -11.17
CA ILE A 104 24.26 -5.83 -10.21
C ILE A 104 23.24 -4.81 -10.74
N SER A 105 23.38 -4.38 -11.99
CA SER A 105 22.48 -3.41 -12.63
C SER A 105 21.04 -3.91 -12.65
N SER A 106 20.81 -5.17 -13.03
CA SER A 106 19.47 -5.79 -13.02
C SER A 106 18.87 -5.81 -11.61
N VAL A 107 19.65 -6.17 -10.60
CA VAL A 107 19.20 -6.17 -9.20
C VAL A 107 18.96 -4.74 -8.70
N GLU A 108 19.74 -3.74 -9.10
CA GLU A 108 19.50 -2.34 -8.74
C GLU A 108 18.15 -1.84 -9.28
N GLU A 109 17.85 -2.11 -10.56
CA GLU A 109 16.55 -1.76 -11.17
C GLU A 109 15.37 -2.43 -10.47
N GLU A 110 15.52 -3.70 -10.11
CA GLU A 110 14.49 -4.45 -9.39
C GLU A 110 14.29 -3.94 -7.96
N LEU A 111 15.36 -3.73 -7.20
CA LEU A 111 15.28 -3.26 -5.82
C LEU A 111 14.79 -1.81 -5.75
N PHE A 112 15.10 -0.99 -6.76
CA PHE A 112 14.81 0.44 -6.79
C PHE A 112 14.05 0.90 -8.05
N PRO A 113 12.81 0.43 -8.27
CA PRO A 113 12.03 0.81 -9.47
C PRO A 113 11.70 2.30 -9.53
N PHE A 114 11.77 3.00 -8.39
CA PHE A 114 11.59 4.46 -8.28
C PHE A 114 12.91 5.22 -8.09
N GLY A 115 14.05 4.51 -8.12
CA GLY A 115 15.34 5.04 -7.75
C GLY A 115 15.31 5.77 -6.41
N LEU A 116 16.11 6.83 -6.30
CA LEU A 116 16.14 7.68 -5.10
C LEU A 116 14.88 8.55 -4.91
N SER A 117 13.87 8.48 -5.79
CA SER A 117 12.62 9.23 -5.62
C SER A 117 11.79 8.75 -4.43
N ILE A 118 12.08 7.54 -3.91
CA ILE A 118 11.43 7.00 -2.71
C ILE A 118 11.55 7.93 -1.50
N VAL A 119 12.64 8.69 -1.40
CA VAL A 119 12.93 9.61 -0.28
C VAL A 119 12.06 10.87 -0.28
N ARG A 120 11.25 11.05 -1.32
CA ARG A 120 10.30 12.15 -1.47
C ARG A 120 8.86 11.67 -1.39
N MET A 121 8.66 10.36 -1.17
CA MET A 121 7.33 9.78 -1.09
C MET A 121 6.67 10.14 0.25
N LYS A 122 5.39 9.78 0.38
CA LYS A 122 4.73 9.87 1.68
C LYS A 122 5.09 8.63 2.48
N TRP A 123 5.13 8.75 3.81
CA TRP A 123 5.42 7.62 4.71
C TRP A 123 4.61 6.34 4.45
N VAL A 124 3.35 6.47 4.01
CA VAL A 124 2.50 5.31 3.67
C VAL A 124 3.03 4.59 2.43
N ASP A 125 3.46 5.36 1.43
CA ASP A 125 3.97 4.83 0.18
C ASP A 125 5.38 4.22 0.41
N GLU A 126 6.23 4.86 1.22
CA GLU A 126 7.54 4.31 1.63
C GLU A 126 7.41 2.99 2.39
N ALA A 127 6.48 2.90 3.34
CA ALA A 127 6.21 1.67 4.06
C ALA A 127 5.71 0.56 3.12
N GLY A 128 4.93 0.89 2.09
CA GLY A 128 4.51 -0.03 1.04
C GLY A 128 5.68 -0.53 0.18
N GLU A 129 6.57 0.37 -0.20
CA GLU A 129 7.77 0.02 -0.97
C GLU A 129 8.75 -0.84 -0.19
N ALA A 130 8.93 -0.58 1.11
CA ALA A 130 9.73 -1.43 1.98
C ALA A 130 9.17 -2.88 2.06
N GLN A 131 7.84 -3.05 2.01
CA GLN A 131 7.22 -4.38 1.95
C GLN A 131 7.46 -5.07 0.61
N ARG A 132 7.41 -4.32 -0.51
CA ARG A 132 7.76 -4.85 -1.85
C ARG A 132 9.21 -5.31 -1.88
N LEU A 133 10.13 -4.48 -1.39
CA LEU A 133 11.56 -4.80 -1.25
C LEU A 133 11.75 -6.07 -0.42
N GLY A 134 11.03 -6.20 0.69
CA GLY A 134 11.06 -7.40 1.55
C GLY A 134 10.75 -8.69 0.78
N LYS A 135 9.79 -8.67 -0.15
CA LYS A 135 9.47 -9.82 -1.00
C LYS A 135 10.60 -10.15 -1.99
N GLN A 136 11.25 -9.14 -2.55
CA GLN A 136 12.39 -9.37 -3.46
C GLN A 136 13.59 -9.96 -2.72
N LEU A 137 13.78 -9.59 -1.45
CA LEU A 137 14.81 -10.21 -0.62
C LEU A 137 14.52 -11.66 -0.26
N GLU A 138 13.36 -12.24 -0.60
CA GLU A 138 13.12 -13.69 -0.45
C GLU A 138 13.81 -14.52 -1.54
N ASP A 139 14.19 -13.88 -2.66
CA ASP A 139 14.93 -14.53 -3.74
C ASP A 139 16.37 -14.88 -3.29
N LYS A 140 16.75 -16.14 -3.48
CA LYS A 140 18.06 -16.66 -3.06
C LYS A 140 19.21 -16.06 -3.87
N ASP A 141 19.00 -15.78 -5.15
CA ASP A 141 20.04 -15.25 -6.02
C ASP A 141 20.32 -13.78 -5.69
N VAL A 142 19.27 -13.02 -5.37
CA VAL A 142 19.37 -11.65 -4.84
C VAL A 142 20.08 -11.65 -3.49
N GLN A 143 19.70 -12.54 -2.56
CA GLN A 143 20.38 -12.65 -1.26
C GLN A 143 21.86 -12.99 -1.40
N ALA A 144 22.21 -13.94 -2.28
CA ALA A 144 23.58 -14.34 -2.51
C ALA A 144 24.42 -13.19 -3.06
N LEU A 145 23.89 -12.44 -4.05
CA LEU A 145 24.56 -11.28 -4.62
C LEU A 145 24.79 -10.19 -3.57
N LEU A 146 23.73 -9.79 -2.84
CA LEU A 146 23.81 -8.74 -1.83
C LEU A 146 24.67 -9.12 -0.63
N SER A 147 24.78 -10.41 -0.29
CA SER A 147 25.69 -10.88 0.77
C SER A 147 27.17 -10.79 0.38
N GLY A 148 27.46 -10.86 -0.93
CA GLY A 148 28.80 -10.74 -1.47
C GLY A 148 29.33 -9.31 -1.51
N ILE A 149 28.44 -8.31 -1.49
CA ILE A 149 28.80 -6.89 -1.51
C ILE A 149 28.92 -6.38 -0.08
N LYS A 150 30.11 -5.91 0.28
CA LYS A 150 30.44 -5.57 1.67
C LYS A 150 31.09 -4.20 1.80
N LEU A 151 30.77 -3.54 2.91
CA LEU A 151 31.35 -2.28 3.34
C LEU A 151 32.08 -2.52 4.67
N THR A 152 33.38 -2.29 4.69
CA THR A 152 34.19 -2.37 5.91
C THR A 152 34.36 -0.98 6.51
N THR A 153 33.85 -0.79 7.72
CA THR A 153 34.03 0.43 8.51
C THR A 153 34.91 0.14 9.73
N LYS A 154 35.26 1.19 10.50
CA LYS A 154 35.97 1.02 11.78
C LYS A 154 35.14 0.29 12.84
N GLU A 155 33.83 0.22 12.64
CA GLU A 155 32.85 -0.35 13.57
C GLU A 155 32.51 -1.81 13.23
N GLY A 156 32.88 -2.27 12.03
CA GLY A 156 32.67 -3.65 11.58
C GLY A 156 32.51 -3.78 10.07
N GLU A 157 32.16 -4.99 9.65
CA GLU A 157 31.78 -5.30 8.27
C GLU A 157 30.26 -5.28 8.16
N LEU A 158 29.72 -4.59 7.15
CA LEU A 158 28.29 -4.50 6.87
C LEU A 158 28.03 -4.90 5.41
N THR A 159 27.09 -5.80 5.19
CA THR A 159 26.73 -6.29 3.85
C THR A 159 25.60 -5.46 3.23
N ALA A 160 25.52 -5.44 1.90
CA ALA A 160 24.39 -4.82 1.20
C ALA A 160 23.06 -5.49 1.60
N LEU A 161 23.08 -6.79 1.89
CA LEU A 161 21.90 -7.53 2.36
C LEU A 161 21.42 -7.04 3.74
N GLU A 162 22.34 -6.75 4.67
CA GLU A 162 21.98 -6.23 5.99
C GLU A 162 21.36 -4.83 5.88
N ILE A 163 21.94 -3.96 5.03
CA ILE A 163 21.36 -2.65 4.75
C ILE A 163 19.95 -2.80 4.17
N ALA A 164 19.75 -3.70 3.20
CA ALA A 164 18.43 -3.94 2.60
C ALA A 164 17.41 -4.45 3.63
N LYS A 165 17.82 -5.37 4.53
CA LYS A 165 16.97 -5.85 5.64
C LYS A 165 16.63 -4.75 6.64
N GLU A 166 17.55 -3.81 6.90
CA GLU A 166 17.29 -2.64 7.74
C GLU A 166 16.26 -1.70 7.12
N ILE A 167 16.28 -1.49 5.79
CA ILE A 167 15.26 -0.72 5.07
C ILE A 167 13.88 -1.36 5.29
N VAL A 168 13.76 -2.68 5.05
CA VAL A 168 12.50 -3.44 5.22
C VAL A 168 11.99 -3.34 6.67
N THR A 169 12.87 -3.55 7.64
CA THR A 169 12.53 -3.48 9.06
C THR A 169 12.10 -2.06 9.47
N THR A 170 12.73 -1.03 8.92
CA THR A 170 12.37 0.37 9.19
C THR A 170 11.01 0.71 8.60
N GLY A 171 10.74 0.31 7.35
CA GLY A 171 9.43 0.49 6.73
C GLY A 171 8.30 -0.24 7.46
N GLN A 172 8.56 -1.42 8.03
CA GLN A 172 7.60 -2.11 8.88
C GLN A 172 7.29 -1.30 10.16
N LYS A 173 8.32 -0.77 10.84
CA LYS A 173 8.13 0.11 12.00
C LYS A 173 7.36 1.39 11.63
N MET A 174 7.58 1.95 10.43
CA MET A 174 6.82 3.09 9.93
C MET A 174 5.35 2.72 9.72
N SER A 175 5.07 1.57 9.10
CA SER A 175 3.71 1.03 8.96
C SER A 175 3.00 0.92 10.32
N ASP A 176 3.68 0.36 11.33
CA ASP A 176 3.10 0.22 12.67
C ASP A 176 2.75 1.58 13.29
N LYS A 177 3.64 2.57 13.17
CA LYS A 177 3.38 3.94 13.63
C LYS A 177 2.29 4.68 12.85
N LEU A 178 2.17 4.41 11.55
CA LEU A 178 1.06 4.93 10.75
C LEU A 178 -0.28 4.32 11.15
N LEU A 179 -0.30 3.05 11.55
CA LEU A 179 -1.50 2.42 12.12
C LEU A 179 -1.88 3.05 13.46
N GLU A 180 -0.89 3.40 14.29
CA GLU A 180 -1.12 4.15 15.54
C GLU A 180 -1.78 5.52 15.27
N LEU A 181 -1.38 6.23 14.21
CA LEU A 181 -1.98 7.51 13.80
C LEU A 181 -3.42 7.37 13.27
N VAL A 182 -3.72 6.26 12.60
CA VAL A 182 -5.01 6.12 11.89
C VAL A 182 -6.15 5.82 12.85
N SER A 183 -5.93 5.10 13.95
CA SER A 183 -6.85 5.00 15.09
C SER A 183 -6.48 3.84 16.02
N LEU A 184 -6.01 4.16 17.22
CA LEU A 184 -6.03 3.24 18.35
C LEU A 184 -7.02 3.75 19.39
N ASP A 185 -8.00 2.90 19.75
CA ASP A 185 -8.63 3.03 21.06
C ASP A 185 -7.53 2.88 22.12
N GLU A 186 -7.71 3.51 23.29
CA GLU A 186 -6.76 3.47 24.43
C GLU A 186 -6.36 2.04 24.88
N THR A 187 -7.04 1.01 24.37
CA THR A 187 -6.81 -0.41 24.63
C THR A 187 -5.91 -1.13 23.61
N GLY A 188 -5.29 -0.42 22.66
CA GLY A 188 -4.32 -1.02 21.72
C GLY A 188 -4.92 -1.87 20.61
N GLY A 189 -6.24 -1.77 20.39
CA GLY A 189 -6.94 -2.40 19.27
C GLY A 189 -7.27 -1.42 18.14
N PHE A 190 -7.43 -1.93 16.92
CA PHE A 190 -8.07 -1.15 15.84
C PHE A 190 -9.44 -0.65 16.32
N THR A 191 -9.77 0.62 16.06
CA THR A 191 -11.11 1.15 16.32
C THR A 191 -12.18 0.31 15.66
N LEU A 192 -13.40 0.37 16.21
CA LEU A 192 -14.57 -0.28 15.61
C LEU A 192 -14.74 0.14 14.14
N GLU A 193 -14.51 1.41 13.82
CA GLU A 193 -14.54 1.92 12.45
C GLU A 193 -13.47 1.28 11.57
N THR A 194 -12.21 1.24 12.01
CA THR A 194 -11.13 0.61 11.25
C THR A 194 -11.35 -0.89 11.03
N LYS A 195 -11.87 -1.60 12.05
CA LYS A 195 -12.27 -3.01 11.92
C LYS A 195 -13.41 -3.17 10.90
N ALA A 196 -14.41 -2.31 10.94
CA ALA A 196 -15.55 -2.33 10.03
C ALA A 196 -15.13 -2.03 8.58
N ARG A 197 -14.30 -1.01 8.34
CA ARG A 197 -13.75 -0.67 7.01
C ARG A 197 -12.87 -1.78 6.43
N ARG A 198 -12.03 -2.42 7.25
CA ARG A 198 -11.25 -3.60 6.81
C ARG A 198 -12.13 -4.78 6.45
N ARG A 199 -13.17 -5.04 7.24
CA ARG A 199 -14.16 -6.09 6.93
C ARG A 199 -14.91 -5.77 5.64
N PHE A 200 -15.29 -4.51 5.41
CA PHE A 200 -15.84 -4.06 4.14
C PHE A 200 -14.94 -4.42 2.98
N SER A 201 -13.66 -4.02 3.00
CA SER A 201 -12.74 -4.31 1.89
C SER A 201 -12.65 -5.80 1.59
N LYS A 202 -12.57 -6.65 2.62
CA LYS A 202 -12.48 -8.12 2.46
C LYS A 202 -13.76 -8.73 1.89
N VAL A 203 -14.91 -8.38 2.46
CA VAL A 203 -16.21 -8.93 2.05
C VAL A 203 -16.58 -8.44 0.65
N TYR A 204 -16.35 -7.15 0.36
CA TYR A 204 -16.63 -6.55 -0.95
C TYR A 204 -15.75 -7.18 -2.04
N THR A 205 -14.43 -7.27 -1.84
CA THR A 205 -13.54 -7.91 -2.82
C THR A 205 -13.95 -9.35 -3.08
N ARG A 206 -14.16 -10.13 -2.02
CA ARG A 206 -14.56 -11.54 -2.15
C ARG A 206 -15.90 -11.70 -2.90
N LEU A 207 -16.85 -10.80 -2.66
CA LEU A 207 -18.12 -10.83 -3.38
C LEU A 207 -17.94 -10.48 -4.86
N VAL A 208 -17.14 -9.46 -5.18
CA VAL A 208 -16.83 -9.11 -6.58
C VAL A 208 -16.14 -10.26 -7.28
N ASP A 209 -15.18 -10.95 -6.63
CA ASP A 209 -14.50 -12.12 -7.20
C ASP A 209 -15.48 -13.25 -7.51
N ILE A 210 -16.38 -13.57 -6.56
CA ILE A 210 -17.42 -14.60 -6.75
C ILE A 210 -18.37 -14.20 -7.89
N ALA A 211 -18.81 -12.95 -7.91
CA ALA A 211 -19.71 -12.44 -8.94
C ALA A 211 -19.06 -12.39 -10.33
N GLN A 212 -17.76 -12.10 -10.40
CA GLN A 212 -16.99 -12.13 -11.65
C GLN A 212 -16.86 -13.55 -12.19
N PHE A 213 -16.61 -14.51 -11.31
CA PHE A 213 -16.56 -15.93 -11.70
C PHE A 213 -17.93 -16.43 -12.15
N GLU A 214 -18.98 -16.16 -11.38
CA GLU A 214 -20.32 -16.70 -11.63
C GLU A 214 -21.04 -16.03 -12.82
N TRP A 215 -20.80 -14.74 -13.02
CA TRP A 215 -21.43 -13.95 -14.09
C TRP A 215 -20.43 -13.56 -15.17
N GLU A 216 -19.42 -14.40 -15.44
CA GLU A 216 -18.42 -14.19 -16.49
C GLU A 216 -19.08 -13.91 -17.85
N GLU A 217 -20.14 -14.66 -18.18
CA GLU A 217 -20.92 -14.48 -19.42
C GLU A 217 -22.01 -13.38 -19.32
N GLN A 218 -22.21 -12.79 -18.13
CA GLN A 218 -23.26 -11.81 -17.85
C GLN A 218 -22.70 -10.51 -17.22
N PRO A 219 -21.83 -9.77 -17.93
CA PRO A 219 -21.10 -8.63 -17.37
C PRO A 219 -22.02 -7.50 -16.86
N LYS A 220 -23.23 -7.39 -17.42
CA LYS A 220 -24.25 -6.43 -16.95
C LYS A 220 -24.62 -6.65 -15.48
N ASN A 221 -24.60 -7.88 -14.98
CA ASN A 221 -24.92 -8.17 -13.57
C ASN A 221 -23.81 -7.63 -12.66
N ILE A 222 -22.54 -7.79 -13.07
CA ILE A 222 -21.37 -7.25 -12.37
C ILE A 222 -21.43 -5.72 -12.34
N GLU A 223 -21.80 -5.08 -13.46
CA GLU A 223 -22.00 -3.63 -13.52
C GLU A 223 -23.09 -3.16 -12.55
N VAL A 224 -24.21 -3.87 -12.48
CA VAL A 224 -25.30 -3.53 -11.56
C VAL A 224 -24.83 -3.59 -10.11
N ILE A 225 -24.12 -4.64 -9.69
CA ILE A 225 -23.70 -4.74 -8.28
C ILE A 225 -22.51 -3.83 -7.91
N THR A 226 -21.70 -3.41 -8.89
CA THR A 226 -20.51 -2.55 -8.66
C THR A 226 -20.74 -1.07 -8.95
N LYS A 227 -21.93 -0.69 -9.43
CA LYS A 227 -22.26 0.68 -9.85
C LYS A 227 -21.93 1.74 -8.80
N ALA A 228 -22.51 1.62 -7.59
CA ALA A 228 -22.27 2.59 -6.52
C ALA A 228 -20.80 2.69 -6.13
N PHE A 229 -20.05 1.57 -6.16
CA PHE A 229 -18.61 1.60 -5.88
C PHE A 229 -17.84 2.40 -6.94
N LYS A 230 -18.12 2.17 -8.23
CA LYS A 230 -17.48 2.92 -9.32
C LYS A 230 -17.78 4.42 -9.20
N GLU A 231 -19.02 4.78 -8.90
CA GLU A 231 -19.44 6.17 -8.69
C GLU A 231 -18.70 6.84 -7.52
N GLN A 232 -18.58 6.15 -6.38
CA GLN A 232 -17.86 6.68 -5.21
C GLN A 232 -16.35 6.77 -5.45
N VAL A 233 -15.76 5.83 -6.19
CA VAL A 233 -14.33 5.88 -6.54
C VAL A 233 -14.04 7.03 -7.51
N ALA A 234 -14.93 7.31 -8.47
CA ALA A 234 -14.77 8.41 -9.42
C ALA A 234 -14.80 9.80 -8.75
N GLN A 235 -15.41 9.91 -7.57
CA GLN A 235 -15.44 11.14 -6.77
C GLN A 235 -14.15 11.38 -5.97
N ILE A 236 -13.24 10.40 -5.92
CA ILE A 236 -11.94 10.55 -5.26
C ILE A 236 -11.06 11.42 -6.17
N PRO A 237 -10.51 12.56 -5.68
CA PRO A 237 -9.64 13.39 -6.49
C PRO A 237 -8.44 12.58 -6.98
N THR A 238 -8.38 12.37 -8.30
CA THR A 238 -7.15 11.95 -8.96
C THR A 238 -6.24 13.17 -8.94
N LYS A 239 -5.10 13.09 -8.25
CA LYS A 239 -4.01 14.04 -8.48
C LYS A 239 -3.73 13.99 -9.98
N LYS A 240 -4.08 15.05 -10.70
CA LYS A 240 -3.63 15.24 -12.08
C LYS A 240 -2.11 15.28 -12.03
N GLU A 241 -1.49 14.39 -12.80
CA GLU A 241 -0.15 14.61 -13.31
C GLU A 241 -0.19 15.96 -14.03
N GLU A 242 0.55 16.94 -13.52
CA GLU A 242 0.90 18.13 -14.27
C GLU A 242 1.78 17.65 -15.41
N GLU A 243 1.19 17.50 -16.60
CA GLU A 243 1.94 17.53 -17.85
C GLU A 243 2.65 18.88 -17.90
N GLU A 244 3.95 18.87 -17.57
CA GLU A 244 4.89 19.91 -17.99
C GLU A 244 4.83 20.00 -19.52
N SER A 245 4.10 21.00 -20.01
CA SER A 245 4.26 21.50 -21.36
C SER A 245 5.69 22.04 -21.50
N ILE A 246 6.60 21.20 -21.99
CA ILE A 246 7.92 21.63 -22.47
C ILE A 246 7.68 22.60 -23.63
N PRO A 247 8.17 23.86 -23.56
CA PRO A 247 8.07 24.77 -24.70
C PRO A 247 8.98 24.25 -25.82
N GLN A 248 8.39 24.04 -27.00
CA GLN A 248 9.13 23.77 -28.22
C GLN A 248 10.13 24.91 -28.49
N SER A 249 11.41 24.61 -28.31
CA SER A 249 12.51 25.40 -28.84
C SER A 249 12.98 24.78 -30.16
N SER A 250 13.46 25.65 -31.06
CA SER A 250 14.16 25.39 -32.32
C SER A 250 13.34 25.12 -33.60
N SER A 251 13.12 26.21 -34.34
CA SER A 251 13.24 26.22 -35.81
C SER A 251 13.68 27.62 -36.27
N ILE A 252 14.97 27.92 -36.10
CA ILE A 252 15.69 28.84 -37.00
C ILE A 252 17.01 28.16 -37.31
N PHE A 253 17.06 27.47 -38.44
CA PHE A 253 18.11 27.50 -39.48
C PHE A 253 17.88 26.33 -40.44
#